data_AF-A0A852LLH1-F1
#
_entry.id   AF-A0A852LLH1-F1
#
_cell.length_a   1.000
_cell.length_b   1.000
_cell.length_c   1.000
_cell.angle_alpha   90.00
_cell.angle_beta   90.00
_cell.angle_gamma   90.00
#
_symmetry.space_group_name_H-M   'P 1'
#
loop_
_entity.id
_entity.type
_entity.pdbx_description
1 polymer ?
#
loop_
_entity_poly.entity_id
_entity_poly.type
_entity_poly.pdbx_seq_one_letter_code
_entity_poly.pdbx_strand_id
1 'polypeptide(L)'
;MEKPPRSGGRERPAREALAALLAAGLLLHALLYLCLSGADVSPGRAEADPGPCPFGHFRLGAGRNCSPWLSCEAMEGEVRKLKRVGEGAVKKVFLSEWKENKVAISQLTNSELKEDFLHGLKMLKALQSKYVVRLLGYCEEQFTILTEYHPLGSLRGLNETLHIPKYKGMNTWHRRLMLAIDYVSIIRYLHSSPLGTLVMCDSNDLEKALSQYLLTSDFHILVNDLDALPLVNRSAGRLVKCGHRELRGDFVAPEQRWPYGEEVPFHDDLMPPYDEKTDIWKIPDVTNFFLGHVEGSDIVRLHLFDIHAACKKEDPAERPSAQELLDTYRKVLTLLIREAAMPGTREML
;
A
#
# COMPACT_ATOMS: atom_id res chain seq x y z
N MET A 1 31.01 37.06 90.01
CA MET A 1 32.35 36.63 89.55
C MET A 1 32.24 35.17 89.16
N GLU A 2 32.97 34.78 88.11
CA GLU A 2 33.13 33.43 87.55
C GLU A 2 31.98 32.83 86.71
N LYS A 3 32.28 32.73 85.40
CA LYS A 3 31.59 31.90 84.41
C LYS A 3 32.10 30.45 84.49
N PRO A 4 31.21 29.48 84.22
CA PRO A 4 31.61 28.21 83.60
C PRO A 4 30.78 27.96 82.30
N PRO A 5 31.05 26.90 81.51
CA PRO A 5 31.50 27.08 80.13
C PRO A 5 30.54 26.51 79.07
N ARG A 6 31.04 26.62 77.84
CA ARG A 6 30.41 26.49 76.52
C ARG A 6 29.80 25.12 76.19
N SER A 7 28.75 25.23 75.40
CA SER A 7 27.95 24.22 74.71
C SER A 7 28.71 23.43 73.63
N GLY A 8 28.67 22.10 73.71
CA GLY A 8 28.83 21.21 72.56
C GLY A 8 27.47 20.95 71.91
N GLY A 9 27.04 21.83 71.00
CA GLY A 9 25.81 21.68 70.22
C GLY A 9 25.99 20.62 69.14
N ARG A 10 25.18 19.56 69.20
CA ARG A 10 25.14 18.44 68.26
C ARG A 10 24.42 18.90 66.98
N GLU A 11 25.15 19.21 65.90
CA GLU A 11 24.62 19.41 64.53
C GLU A 11 24.09 18.09 63.94
N ARG A 12 23.02 17.53 64.52
CA ARG A 12 22.36 16.31 64.00
C ARG A 12 20.99 16.51 63.32
N PRO A 13 20.17 17.56 63.57
CA PRO A 13 18.81 17.54 63.03
C PRO A 13 18.74 17.84 61.52
N ALA A 14 19.69 18.62 60.98
CA ALA A 14 19.65 19.03 59.56
C ALA A 14 20.05 17.92 58.58
N ARG A 15 21.00 17.05 58.97
CA ARG A 15 21.45 15.91 58.14
C ARG A 15 20.42 14.80 58.08
N GLU A 16 19.74 14.52 59.18
CA GLU A 16 18.65 13.55 59.24
C GLU A 16 17.44 14.05 58.44
N ALA A 17 17.12 15.35 58.49
CA ALA A 17 16.08 15.96 57.68
C ALA A 17 16.39 15.92 56.17
N LEU A 18 17.64 16.21 55.78
CA LEU A 18 18.05 16.13 54.37
C LEU A 18 18.04 14.69 53.84
N ALA A 19 18.49 13.72 54.65
CA ALA A 19 18.42 12.31 54.31
C ALA A 19 16.96 11.83 54.15
N ALA A 20 16.05 12.29 55.03
CA ALA A 20 14.63 11.99 54.92
C ALA A 20 14.00 12.59 53.65
N LEU A 21 14.36 13.82 53.27
CA LEU A 21 13.89 14.45 52.02
C LEU A 21 14.41 13.74 50.77
N LEU A 22 15.66 13.31 50.75
CA LEU A 22 16.23 12.54 49.64
C LEU A 22 15.59 11.15 49.53
N ALA A 23 15.35 10.48 50.66
CA ALA A 23 14.64 9.20 50.69
C ALA A 23 13.19 9.33 50.21
N ALA A 24 12.49 10.40 50.61
CA ALA A 24 11.14 10.70 50.15
C ALA A 24 11.11 10.99 48.63
N GLY A 25 12.10 11.72 48.11
CA GLY A 25 12.25 11.98 46.68
C GLY A 25 12.51 10.71 45.87
N LEU A 26 13.39 9.82 46.37
CA LEU A 26 13.66 8.53 45.74
C LEU A 26 12.44 7.60 45.78
N LEU A 27 11.67 7.59 46.88
CA LEU A 27 10.40 6.87 46.98
C LEU A 27 9.36 7.41 46.00
N LEU A 28 9.24 8.73 45.88
CA LEU A 28 8.32 9.35 44.93
C LEU A 28 8.72 9.03 43.49
N HIS A 29 10.02 9.06 43.18
CA HIS A 29 10.54 8.71 41.86
C HIS A 29 10.36 7.21 41.56
N ALA A 30 10.57 6.33 42.54
CA ALA A 30 10.30 4.91 42.41
C ALA A 30 8.81 4.63 42.23
N LEU A 31 7.93 5.31 42.97
CA LEU A 31 6.48 5.23 42.78
C LEU A 31 6.04 5.77 41.42
N LEU A 32 6.64 6.86 40.92
CA LEU A 32 6.43 7.35 39.57
C LEU A 32 6.91 6.35 38.53
N TYR A 33 8.07 5.73 38.74
CA TYR A 33 8.59 4.69 37.87
C TYR A 33 7.69 3.45 37.88
N LEU A 34 7.17 3.03 39.03
CA LEU A 34 6.17 1.97 39.19
C LEU A 34 4.81 2.33 38.60
N CYS A 35 4.41 3.61 38.61
CA CYS A 35 3.19 4.06 37.94
C CYS A 35 3.38 4.15 36.42
N LEU A 36 4.57 4.48 35.94
CA LEU A 36 4.91 4.55 34.51
C LEU A 36 5.24 3.16 33.92
N SER A 37 5.77 2.24 34.73
CA SER A 37 5.98 0.83 34.36
C SER A 37 4.77 -0.06 34.65
N GLY A 38 3.91 0.36 35.59
CA GLY A 38 2.57 -0.17 35.83
C GLY A 38 1.50 0.44 34.92
N ALA A 39 1.83 1.51 34.18
CA ALA A 39 1.28 1.78 32.86
C ALA A 39 1.89 0.80 31.85
N ASP A 40 1.88 -0.48 32.22
CA ASP A 40 1.69 -1.54 31.27
C ASP A 40 0.45 -1.12 30.51
N VAL A 41 0.65 -0.77 29.24
CA VAL A 41 -0.41 -0.81 28.26
C VAL A 41 -0.96 -2.20 28.43
N SER A 42 -2.03 -2.33 29.24
CA SER A 42 -2.93 -3.47 29.15
C SER A 42 -3.00 -3.72 27.67
N PRO A 43 -2.69 -4.93 27.17
CA PRO A 43 -2.95 -5.24 25.79
C PRO A 43 -4.44 -5.01 25.68
N GLY A 44 -4.82 -3.82 25.22
CA GLY A 44 -6.19 -3.39 25.10
C GLY A 44 -6.73 -4.50 24.24
N ARG A 45 -7.63 -5.31 24.84
CA ARG A 45 -8.21 -6.51 24.23
C ARG A 45 -8.20 -6.26 22.75
N ALA A 46 -7.30 -6.93 22.01
CA ALA A 46 -7.11 -6.64 20.60
C ALA A 46 -8.51 -6.54 20.03
N GLU A 47 -8.94 -5.31 19.72
CA GLU A 47 -10.35 -5.05 19.44
C GLU A 47 -10.62 -5.97 18.27
N ALA A 48 -11.45 -6.99 18.50
CA ALA A 48 -11.62 -8.06 17.53
C ALA A 48 -11.93 -7.37 16.20
N ASP A 49 -11.04 -7.56 15.22
CA ASP A 49 -11.15 -6.93 13.90
C ASP A 49 -12.61 -7.11 13.46
N PRO A 50 -13.41 -6.03 13.30
CA PRO A 50 -14.86 -6.12 13.16
C PRO A 50 -15.31 -6.79 11.85
N GLY A 51 -14.42 -7.53 11.20
CA GLY A 51 -14.63 -8.32 10.00
C GLY A 51 -14.82 -7.46 8.76
N PRO A 52 -14.73 -8.05 7.57
CA PRO A 52 -15.09 -7.37 6.34
C PRO A 52 -16.59 -7.04 6.34
N CYS A 53 -16.97 -5.90 5.77
CA CYS A 53 -18.37 -5.58 5.53
C CYS A 53 -18.99 -6.52 4.49
N PRO A 54 -20.30 -6.80 4.57
CA PRO A 54 -20.99 -7.55 3.53
C PRO A 54 -20.92 -6.81 2.18
N PHE A 55 -21.10 -7.54 1.08
CA PHE A 55 -21.17 -6.95 -0.25
C PHE A 55 -22.23 -5.84 -0.29
N GLY A 56 -21.94 -4.75 -1.02
CA GLY A 56 -22.82 -3.58 -1.07
C GLY A 56 -22.71 -2.64 0.13
N HIS A 57 -21.82 -2.92 1.08
CA HIS A 57 -21.62 -2.10 2.27
C HIS A 57 -20.15 -1.72 2.46
N PHE A 58 -19.92 -0.67 3.25
CA PHE A 58 -18.61 -0.18 3.61
C PHE A 58 -18.57 0.25 5.08
N ARG A 59 -17.36 0.37 5.62
CA ARG A 59 -17.08 0.96 6.93
C ARG A 59 -16.02 2.02 6.73
N LEU A 60 -16.29 3.24 7.17
CA LEU A 60 -15.39 4.39 7.02
C LEU A 60 -14.92 4.86 8.40
N GLY A 61 -13.62 5.09 8.55
CA GLY A 61 -13.00 5.50 9.81
C GLY A 61 -13.10 4.43 10.91
N ALA A 62 -13.15 4.88 12.17
CA ALA A 62 -13.21 4.01 13.35
C ALA A 62 -14.64 3.54 13.72
N GLY A 63 -15.64 3.83 12.87
CA GLY A 63 -17.01 3.40 13.11
C GLY A 63 -17.12 1.87 13.09
N ARG A 64 -17.93 1.28 13.98
CA ARG A 64 -18.09 -0.19 14.05
C ARG A 64 -19.08 -0.74 13.02
N ASN A 65 -20.05 0.08 12.60
CA ASN A 65 -21.16 -0.36 11.76
C ASN A 65 -20.84 -0.20 10.27
N CYS A 66 -21.23 -1.20 9.47
CA CYS A 66 -21.22 -1.11 8.02
C CYS A 66 -22.45 -0.33 7.55
N SER A 67 -22.25 0.58 6.59
CA SER A 67 -23.32 1.33 5.91
C SER A 67 -23.45 0.85 4.47
N PRO A 68 -24.64 0.84 3.87
CA PRO A 68 -24.80 0.51 2.46
C PRO A 68 -24.08 1.55 1.59
N TRP A 69 -23.65 1.16 0.39
CA TRP A 69 -23.12 2.11 -0.60
C TRP A 69 -24.14 3.22 -0.88
N LEU A 70 -23.65 4.46 -0.96
CA LEU A 70 -24.49 5.62 -1.20
C LEU A 70 -25.11 5.58 -2.60
N SER A 71 -26.39 5.94 -2.65
CA SER A 71 -27.15 6.12 -3.89
C SER A 71 -26.80 7.43 -4.58
N CYS A 72 -27.27 7.60 -5.82
CA CYS A 72 -27.20 8.86 -6.56
C CYS A 72 -27.73 10.06 -5.77
N GLU A 73 -28.93 9.94 -5.19
CA GLU A 73 -29.58 11.00 -4.41
C GLU A 73 -28.76 11.38 -3.17
N ALA A 74 -28.26 10.39 -2.42
CA ALA A 74 -27.43 10.65 -1.25
C ALA A 74 -26.09 11.31 -1.65
N MET A 75 -25.49 10.89 -2.76
CA MET A 75 -24.26 11.50 -3.27
C MET A 75 -24.47 12.95 -3.71
N GLU A 76 -25.58 13.25 -4.39
CA GLU A 76 -25.90 14.60 -4.84
C GLU A 76 -26.29 15.54 -3.69
N GLY A 77 -27.05 15.04 -2.70
CA GLY A 77 -27.53 15.83 -1.58
C GLY A 77 -26.52 16.01 -0.43
N GLU A 78 -25.63 15.03 -0.20
CA GLU A 78 -24.78 15.01 1.00
C GLU A 78 -23.28 15.18 0.73
N VAL A 79 -22.79 14.97 -0.50
CA VAL A 79 -21.35 14.99 -0.79
C VAL A 79 -20.93 16.33 -1.37
N ARG A 80 -20.13 17.08 -0.62
CA ARG A 80 -19.61 18.38 -1.06
C ARG A 80 -18.30 18.21 -1.82
N LYS A 81 -18.31 18.46 -3.12
CA LYS A 81 -17.10 18.53 -3.95
C LYS A 81 -16.22 19.71 -3.53
N LEU A 82 -14.92 19.47 -3.33
CA LEU A 82 -13.97 20.51 -2.94
C LEU A 82 -13.07 20.92 -4.12
N LYS A 83 -11.99 20.17 -4.37
CA LYS A 83 -10.99 20.51 -5.40
C LYS A 83 -10.61 19.31 -6.25
N ARG A 84 -10.24 19.55 -7.51
CA ARG A 84 -9.65 18.52 -8.36
C ARG A 84 -8.27 18.13 -7.81
N VAL A 85 -8.02 16.84 -7.69
CA VAL A 85 -6.77 16.26 -7.15
C VAL A 85 -6.08 15.32 -8.12
N GLY A 86 -6.79 14.86 -9.16
CA GLY A 86 -6.23 14.02 -10.20
C GLY A 86 -7.06 14.05 -11.47
N GLU A 87 -6.45 13.68 -12.58
CA GLU A 87 -7.10 13.51 -13.86
C GLU A 87 -6.33 12.45 -14.65
N GLY A 88 -7.05 11.44 -15.12
CA GLY A 88 -6.56 10.43 -16.06
C GLY A 88 -7.35 10.48 -17.36
N ALA A 89 -7.10 9.53 -18.25
CA ALA A 89 -7.82 9.45 -19.52
C ALA A 89 -9.33 9.28 -19.29
N VAL A 90 -9.75 8.38 -18.38
CA VAL A 90 -11.15 8.02 -18.13
C VAL A 90 -11.81 8.85 -17.03
N LYS A 91 -11.06 9.26 -16.00
CA LYS A 91 -11.62 9.83 -14.76
C LYS A 91 -10.99 11.17 -14.36
N LYS A 92 -11.83 12.14 -13.98
CA LYS A 92 -11.47 13.34 -13.21
C LYS A 92 -11.75 13.08 -11.73
N VAL A 93 -10.75 13.25 -10.88
CA VAL A 93 -10.83 12.94 -9.46
C VAL A 93 -10.86 14.22 -8.62
N PHE A 94 -11.85 14.32 -7.75
CA PHE A 94 -12.07 15.46 -6.87
C PHE A 94 -12.04 15.02 -5.41
N LEU A 95 -11.18 15.66 -4.62
CA LEU A 95 -11.32 15.65 -3.17
C LEU A 95 -12.67 16.26 -2.82
N SER A 96 -13.41 15.56 -1.98
CA SER A 96 -14.76 15.89 -1.56
C SER A 96 -14.92 15.60 -0.06
N GLU A 97 -16.06 15.97 0.50
CA GLU A 97 -16.36 15.78 1.91
C GLU A 97 -17.77 15.21 2.09
N TRP A 98 -17.89 14.20 2.94
CA TRP A 98 -19.15 13.58 3.30
C TRP A 98 -19.14 13.25 4.80
N LYS A 99 -20.08 13.82 5.56
CA LYS A 99 -20.18 13.67 7.03
C LYS A 99 -18.82 13.85 7.73
N GLU A 100 -18.15 14.97 7.44
CA GLU A 100 -16.81 15.34 7.97
C GLU A 100 -15.65 14.43 7.54
N ASN A 101 -15.91 13.38 6.75
CA ASN A 101 -14.88 12.51 6.20
C ASN A 101 -14.41 13.03 4.84
N LYS A 102 -13.11 12.93 4.58
CA LYS A 102 -12.57 13.16 3.24
C LYS A 102 -12.82 11.95 2.36
N VAL A 103 -13.39 12.21 1.18
CA VAL A 103 -13.79 11.20 0.20
C VAL A 103 -13.36 11.65 -1.20
N ALA A 104 -13.27 10.73 -2.15
CA ALA A 104 -12.87 11.00 -3.51
C ALA A 104 -14.05 10.76 -4.47
N ILE A 105 -14.41 11.78 -5.25
CA ILE A 105 -15.34 11.67 -6.35
C ILE A 105 -14.55 11.45 -7.64
N SER A 106 -14.78 10.35 -8.33
CA SER A 106 -14.26 10.09 -9.68
C SER A 106 -15.39 10.23 -10.70
N GLN A 107 -15.23 11.13 -11.67
CA GLN A 107 -16.23 11.40 -12.71
C GLN A 107 -15.67 11.08 -14.09
N LEU A 108 -16.51 10.55 -14.98
CA LEU A 108 -16.15 10.32 -16.37
C LEU A 108 -15.66 11.62 -17.05
N THR A 109 -14.56 11.51 -17.79
CA THR A 109 -13.93 12.63 -18.52
C THR A 109 -14.60 12.91 -19.86
N ASN A 110 -14.88 11.84 -20.62
CA ASN A 110 -15.37 11.83 -22.00
C ASN A 110 -16.35 10.65 -22.16
N SER A 111 -17.50 10.88 -22.79
CA SER A 111 -18.52 9.86 -23.09
C SER A 111 -18.01 8.70 -23.95
N GLU A 112 -16.96 8.90 -24.75
CA GLU A 112 -16.35 7.84 -25.56
C GLU A 112 -15.68 6.74 -24.69
N LEU A 113 -15.30 7.08 -23.46
CA LEU A 113 -14.65 6.17 -22.50
C LEU A 113 -15.64 5.60 -21.48
N LYS A 114 -16.94 5.65 -21.78
CA LYS A 114 -18.01 5.18 -20.90
C LYS A 114 -17.87 3.68 -20.59
N GLU A 115 -17.52 2.87 -21.58
CA GLU A 115 -17.38 1.42 -21.39
C GLU A 115 -16.23 1.08 -20.44
N ASP A 116 -15.08 1.75 -20.58
CA ASP A 116 -13.93 1.60 -19.67
C ASP A 116 -14.31 1.99 -18.24
N PHE A 117 -15.04 3.10 -18.08
CA PHE A 117 -15.52 3.56 -16.77
C PHE A 117 -16.49 2.57 -16.11
N LEU A 118 -17.47 2.06 -16.87
CA LEU A 118 -18.44 1.10 -16.36
C LEU A 118 -17.78 -0.25 -16.06
N HIS A 119 -16.80 -0.66 -16.85
CA HIS A 119 -15.97 -1.82 -16.55
C HIS A 119 -15.22 -1.64 -15.23
N GLY A 120 -14.53 -0.50 -15.05
CA GLY A 120 -13.82 -0.17 -13.82
C GLY A 120 -14.74 -0.17 -12.59
N LEU A 121 -15.94 0.40 -12.70
CA LEU A 121 -16.95 0.34 -11.63
C LEU A 121 -17.38 -1.10 -11.31
N LYS A 122 -17.62 -1.92 -12.34
CA LYS A 122 -17.96 -3.34 -12.16
C LYS A 122 -16.84 -4.09 -11.44
N MET A 123 -15.59 -3.88 -11.84
CA MET A 123 -14.42 -4.47 -11.18
C MET A 123 -14.30 -3.99 -9.73
N LEU A 124 -14.44 -2.68 -9.50
CA LEU A 124 -14.36 -2.08 -8.16
C LEU A 124 -15.41 -2.65 -7.21
N LYS A 125 -16.65 -2.87 -7.68
CA LYS A 125 -17.73 -3.52 -6.90
C LYS A 125 -17.37 -4.97 -6.56
N ALA A 126 -16.92 -5.75 -7.56
CA ALA A 126 -16.68 -7.18 -7.41
C ALA A 126 -15.39 -7.53 -6.64
N LEU A 127 -14.40 -6.64 -6.65
CA LEU A 127 -13.07 -6.87 -6.09
C LEU A 127 -12.86 -6.21 -4.72
N GLN A 128 -13.92 -5.68 -4.08
CA GLN A 128 -13.81 -5.10 -2.74
C GLN A 128 -13.14 -6.08 -1.77
N SER A 129 -12.01 -5.64 -1.22
CA SER A 129 -11.14 -6.41 -0.32
C SER A 129 -10.15 -5.45 0.33
N LYS A 130 -9.24 -5.97 1.16
CA LYS A 130 -8.14 -5.17 1.72
C LYS A 130 -7.12 -4.66 0.68
N TYR A 131 -7.21 -5.12 -0.56
CA TYR A 131 -6.26 -4.81 -1.64
C TYR A 131 -6.75 -3.69 -2.56
N VAL A 132 -8.05 -3.35 -2.50
CA VAL A 132 -8.71 -2.44 -3.43
C VAL A 132 -9.23 -1.23 -2.67
N VAL A 133 -9.16 -0.05 -3.29
CA VAL A 133 -9.73 1.17 -2.71
C VAL A 133 -11.19 0.94 -2.31
N ARG A 134 -11.56 1.44 -1.12
CA ARG A 134 -12.89 1.22 -0.57
C ARG A 134 -13.93 2.02 -1.34
N LEU A 135 -14.92 1.31 -1.90
CA LEU A 135 -16.09 1.89 -2.54
C LEU A 135 -17.08 2.36 -1.47
N LEU A 136 -17.52 3.61 -1.55
CA LEU A 136 -18.48 4.22 -0.64
C LEU A 136 -19.85 4.44 -1.29
N GLY A 137 -19.89 4.59 -2.61
CA GLY A 137 -21.11 4.89 -3.37
C GLY A 137 -20.81 5.01 -4.84
N TYR A 138 -21.84 4.96 -5.67
CA TYR A 138 -21.70 5.22 -7.10
C TYR A 138 -23.04 5.63 -7.69
N CYS A 139 -22.97 6.22 -8.87
CA CYS A 139 -24.11 6.66 -9.63
C CYS A 139 -23.84 6.49 -11.13
N GLU A 140 -24.45 5.46 -11.73
CA GLU A 140 -24.20 5.07 -13.13
C GLU A 140 -24.80 6.07 -14.12
N GLU A 141 -25.96 6.66 -13.80
CA GLU A 141 -26.62 7.69 -14.62
C GLU A 141 -25.77 8.96 -14.78
N GLN A 142 -25.05 9.36 -13.71
CA GLN A 142 -24.19 10.55 -13.66
C GLN A 142 -22.70 10.18 -13.82
N PHE A 143 -22.37 8.93 -14.16
CA PHE A 143 -21.01 8.40 -14.27
C PHE A 143 -20.07 8.90 -13.17
N THR A 144 -20.48 8.69 -11.92
CA THR A 144 -19.74 9.16 -10.74
C THR A 144 -19.52 8.01 -9.75
N ILE A 145 -18.29 7.86 -9.26
CA ILE A 145 -17.90 6.87 -8.25
C ILE A 145 -17.41 7.63 -7.01
N LEU A 146 -17.81 7.19 -5.83
CA LEU A 146 -17.35 7.71 -4.54
C LEU A 146 -16.51 6.67 -3.82
N THR A 147 -15.25 7.00 -3.52
CA THR A 147 -14.32 6.14 -2.78
C THR A 147 -13.75 6.84 -1.55
N GLU A 148 -13.14 6.05 -0.66
CA GLU A 148 -12.32 6.61 0.42
C GLU A 148 -11.16 7.45 -0.15
N TYR A 149 -10.88 8.59 0.48
CA TYR A 149 -9.78 9.45 0.07
C TYR A 149 -8.49 9.10 0.81
N HIS A 150 -7.43 8.87 0.05
CA HIS A 150 -6.10 8.61 0.59
C HIS A 150 -5.19 9.84 0.36
N PRO A 151 -4.80 10.57 1.43
CA PRO A 151 -4.13 11.85 1.29
C PRO A 151 -2.69 11.78 0.79
N LEU A 152 -2.04 10.61 0.89
CA LEU A 152 -0.70 10.39 0.31
C LEU A 152 -0.75 10.14 -1.21
N GLY A 153 -1.95 9.97 -1.77
CA GLY A 153 -2.16 9.94 -3.21
C GLY A 153 -1.54 8.72 -3.89
N SER A 154 -1.13 8.91 -5.14
CA SER A 154 -0.58 7.86 -6.00
C SER A 154 0.85 7.48 -5.60
N LEU A 155 1.21 6.20 -5.83
CA LEU A 155 2.59 5.73 -5.63
C LEU A 155 3.65 6.40 -6.51
N ARG A 156 3.25 7.13 -7.57
CA ARG A 156 4.17 7.99 -8.33
C ARG A 156 4.93 8.95 -7.41
N GLY A 157 4.24 9.50 -6.41
CA GLY A 157 4.78 10.45 -5.44
C GLY A 157 5.43 9.80 -4.20
N LEU A 158 5.74 8.49 -4.25
CA LEU A 158 6.21 7.76 -3.06
C LEU A 158 7.52 8.34 -2.52
N ASN A 159 8.48 8.63 -3.41
CA ASN A 159 9.77 9.12 -2.98
C ASN A 159 9.65 10.52 -2.38
N GLU A 160 8.88 11.42 -2.99
CA GLU A 160 8.56 12.74 -2.44
C GLU A 160 7.93 12.61 -1.06
N THR A 161 6.96 11.70 -0.92
CA THR A 161 6.28 11.43 0.35
C THR A 161 7.26 10.98 1.44
N LEU A 162 8.17 10.06 1.12
CA LEU A 162 9.16 9.54 2.07
C LEU A 162 10.25 10.56 2.46
N HIS A 163 10.45 11.61 1.67
CA HIS A 163 11.36 12.71 2.01
C HIS A 163 10.71 13.79 2.88
N ILE A 164 9.38 13.81 3.03
CA ILE A 164 8.70 14.71 3.97
C ILE A 164 9.17 14.40 5.40
N PRO A 165 9.59 15.40 6.21
CA PRO A 165 10.14 15.16 7.55
C PRO A 165 9.26 14.28 8.45
N LYS A 166 7.93 14.43 8.34
CA LYS A 166 6.93 13.62 9.04
C LYS A 166 7.05 12.11 8.76
N TYR A 167 7.45 11.73 7.54
CA TYR A 167 7.48 10.34 7.08
C TYR A 167 8.90 9.78 6.96
N LYS A 168 9.93 10.55 7.31
CA LYS A 168 11.33 10.13 7.24
C LYS A 168 11.60 8.82 8.00
N GLY A 169 10.93 8.60 9.14
CA GLY A 169 11.05 7.35 9.91
C GLY A 169 10.46 6.11 9.20
N MET A 170 9.62 6.30 8.18
CA MET A 170 9.10 5.22 7.34
C MET A 170 10.01 4.91 6.15
N ASN A 171 11.04 5.72 5.91
CA ASN A 171 11.95 5.59 4.77
C ASN A 171 13.07 4.57 5.05
N THR A 172 12.69 3.32 5.33
CA THR A 172 13.61 2.21 5.62
C THR A 172 13.46 1.10 4.58
N TRP A 173 14.52 0.29 4.38
CA TRP A 173 14.45 -0.89 3.50
C TRP A 173 13.30 -1.82 3.92
N HIS A 174 13.07 -1.98 5.22
CA HIS A 174 12.02 -2.83 5.77
C HIS A 174 10.64 -2.38 5.31
N ARG A 175 10.31 -1.09 5.51
CA ARG A 175 9.01 -0.56 5.09
C ARG A 175 8.87 -0.57 3.56
N ARG A 176 9.94 -0.28 2.83
CA ARG A 176 9.94 -0.32 1.36
C ARG A 176 9.74 -1.74 0.80
N LEU A 177 10.32 -2.76 1.44
CA LEU A 177 10.06 -4.16 1.10
C LEU A 177 8.62 -4.58 1.46
N MET A 178 8.05 -4.07 2.55
CA MET A 178 6.63 -4.28 2.86
C MET A 178 5.71 -3.70 1.77
N LEU A 179 6.02 -2.51 1.23
CA LEU A 179 5.29 -1.94 0.09
C LEU A 179 5.38 -2.85 -1.14
N ALA A 180 6.57 -3.40 -1.44
CA ALA A 180 6.72 -4.37 -2.52
C ALA A 180 5.90 -5.65 -2.29
N ILE A 181 5.82 -6.13 -1.03
CA ILE A 181 4.96 -7.26 -0.64
C ILE A 181 3.48 -6.94 -0.84
N ASP A 182 3.02 -5.73 -0.50
CA ASP A 182 1.64 -5.31 -0.72
C ASP A 182 1.31 -5.30 -2.21
N TYR A 183 2.19 -4.74 -3.05
CA TYR A 183 2.03 -4.74 -4.50
C TYR A 183 1.93 -6.16 -5.07
N VAL A 184 2.85 -7.06 -4.73
CA VAL A 184 2.80 -8.46 -5.19
C VAL A 184 1.56 -9.18 -4.65
N SER A 185 1.12 -8.87 -3.43
CA SER A 185 -0.13 -9.39 -2.88
C SER A 185 -1.35 -8.97 -3.69
N ILE A 186 -1.38 -7.73 -4.18
CA ILE A 186 -2.44 -7.24 -5.07
C ILE A 186 -2.40 -7.97 -6.41
N ILE A 187 -1.23 -8.11 -7.04
CA ILE A 187 -1.10 -8.84 -8.31
C ILE A 187 -1.58 -10.28 -8.15
N ARG A 188 -1.15 -10.97 -7.08
CA ARG A 188 -1.64 -12.31 -6.74
C ARG A 188 -3.16 -12.33 -6.57
N TYR A 189 -3.73 -11.33 -5.89
CA TYR A 189 -5.18 -11.24 -5.70
C TYR A 189 -5.92 -11.08 -7.04
N LEU A 190 -5.41 -10.26 -7.97
CA LEU A 190 -5.97 -10.12 -9.32
C LEU A 190 -5.88 -11.42 -10.13
N HIS A 191 -4.75 -12.13 -10.04
CA HIS A 191 -4.55 -13.40 -10.74
C HIS A 191 -5.43 -14.55 -10.21
N SER A 192 -5.89 -14.44 -8.96
CA SER A 192 -6.74 -15.41 -8.27
C SER A 192 -8.08 -14.81 -7.82
N SER A 193 -8.57 -13.82 -8.57
CA SER A 193 -9.74 -13.04 -8.18
C SER A 193 -11.02 -13.90 -8.21
N PRO A 194 -12.10 -13.50 -7.52
CA PRO A 194 -13.39 -14.19 -7.61
C PRO A 194 -14.01 -14.16 -9.01
N LEU A 195 -13.51 -13.30 -9.91
CA LEU A 195 -13.94 -13.24 -11.31
C LEU A 195 -13.08 -14.10 -12.26
N GLY A 196 -12.03 -14.76 -11.73
CA GLY A 196 -11.01 -15.46 -12.48
C GLY A 196 -9.69 -14.66 -12.57
N THR A 197 -8.81 -15.05 -13.49
CA THR A 197 -7.48 -14.43 -13.63
C THR A 197 -7.57 -13.12 -14.40
N LEU A 198 -7.36 -12.01 -13.70
CA LEU A 198 -7.38 -10.65 -14.28
C LEU A 198 -5.94 -10.16 -14.48
N VAL A 199 -5.72 -9.40 -15.57
CA VAL A 199 -4.40 -8.84 -15.93
C VAL A 199 -4.41 -7.31 -15.77
N MET A 200 -3.38 -6.74 -15.16
CA MET A 200 -3.30 -5.29 -14.94
C MET A 200 -2.78 -4.55 -16.18
N CYS A 201 -3.65 -4.33 -17.17
CA CYS A 201 -3.21 -3.89 -18.49
C CYS A 201 -2.73 -2.44 -18.59
N ASP A 202 -3.20 -1.53 -17.74
CA ASP A 202 -2.85 -0.11 -17.81
C ASP A 202 -1.50 0.20 -17.12
N SER A 203 -0.46 -0.50 -17.57
CA SER A 203 0.87 -0.56 -16.93
C SER A 203 2.00 -0.66 -17.97
N ASN A 204 1.99 0.21 -18.98
CA ASN A 204 2.94 0.14 -20.10
C ASN A 204 4.31 0.77 -19.79
N ASP A 205 4.39 1.60 -18.76
CA ASP A 205 5.63 2.16 -18.21
C ASP A 205 5.52 2.25 -16.68
N LEU A 206 6.65 2.51 -16.02
CA LEU A 206 6.72 2.55 -14.56
C LEU A 206 5.82 3.63 -13.95
N GLU A 207 5.83 4.84 -14.48
CA GLU A 207 4.99 5.95 -14.00
C GLU A 207 3.51 5.61 -14.11
N LYS A 208 3.12 5.04 -15.25
CA LYS A 208 1.75 4.61 -15.52
C LYS A 208 1.34 3.46 -14.62
N ALA A 209 2.20 2.46 -14.40
CA ALA A 209 1.94 1.36 -13.48
C ALA A 209 1.72 1.88 -12.05
N LEU A 210 2.59 2.77 -11.55
CA LEU A 210 2.47 3.36 -10.22
C LEU A 210 1.23 4.28 -10.08
N SER A 211 0.75 4.86 -11.17
CA SER A 211 -0.44 5.73 -11.17
C SER A 211 -1.73 5.01 -10.76
N GLN A 212 -1.78 3.70 -10.94
CA GLN A 212 -2.97 2.88 -10.72
C GLN A 212 -3.23 2.56 -9.24
N TYR A 213 -2.25 2.84 -8.37
CA TYR A 213 -2.24 2.49 -6.96
C TYR A 213 -2.17 3.72 -6.06
N LEU A 214 -2.77 3.61 -4.88
CA LEU A 214 -2.75 4.62 -3.83
C LEU A 214 -1.94 4.16 -2.62
N LEU A 215 -1.32 5.13 -1.94
CA LEU A 215 -0.67 4.94 -0.65
C LEU A 215 -1.64 5.35 0.48
N THR A 216 -1.91 4.44 1.40
CA THR A 216 -2.72 4.73 2.58
C THR A 216 -1.92 5.47 3.64
N SER A 217 -2.60 6.15 4.57
CA SER A 217 -1.95 6.92 5.66
C SER A 217 -1.11 6.06 6.62
N ASP A 218 -1.38 4.76 6.67
CA ASP A 218 -0.65 3.73 7.43
C ASP A 218 0.40 2.95 6.60
N PHE A 219 0.71 3.45 5.39
CA PHE A 219 1.74 2.92 4.49
C PHE A 219 1.48 1.50 3.98
N HIS A 220 0.26 1.30 3.49
CA HIS A 220 -0.14 0.15 2.68
C HIS A 220 -0.51 0.59 1.26
N ILE A 221 -0.46 -0.35 0.32
CA ILE A 221 -0.84 -0.12 -1.08
C ILE A 221 -2.27 -0.61 -1.32
N LEU A 222 -3.04 0.18 -2.07
CA LEU A 222 -4.34 -0.21 -2.62
C LEU A 222 -4.33 -0.01 -4.14
N VAL A 223 -4.89 -0.95 -4.89
CA VAL A 223 -5.23 -0.69 -6.31
C VAL A 223 -6.50 0.15 -6.39
N ASN A 224 -6.49 1.13 -7.26
CA ASN A 224 -7.56 2.11 -7.40
C ASN A 224 -8.16 2.11 -8.80
N ASP A 225 -7.32 2.15 -9.82
CA ASP A 225 -7.78 2.25 -11.20
C ASP A 225 -7.85 0.84 -11.82
N LEU A 226 -9.06 0.41 -12.15
CA LEU A 226 -9.41 -0.96 -12.53
C LEU A 226 -10.11 -1.02 -13.89
N ASP A 227 -9.96 0.04 -14.71
CA ASP A 227 -10.69 0.21 -15.97
C ASP A 227 -10.26 -0.83 -17.03
N ALA A 228 -9.00 -1.28 -16.98
CA ALA A 228 -8.42 -2.24 -17.93
C ALA A 228 -7.99 -3.55 -17.25
N LEU A 229 -8.96 -4.38 -16.86
CA LEU A 229 -8.75 -5.71 -16.27
C LEU A 229 -9.38 -6.82 -17.10
N PRO A 230 -8.80 -7.17 -18.27
CA PRO A 230 -9.32 -8.27 -19.06
C PRO A 230 -9.13 -9.62 -18.35
N LEU A 231 -10.07 -10.54 -18.61
CA LEU A 231 -10.11 -11.87 -18.04
C LEU A 231 -9.36 -12.87 -18.94
N VAL A 232 -8.36 -13.53 -18.36
CA VAL A 232 -7.74 -14.74 -18.91
C VAL A 232 -8.55 -15.96 -18.46
N ASN A 233 -8.91 -16.82 -19.40
CA ASN A 233 -9.51 -18.12 -19.12
C ASN A 233 -8.82 -19.19 -19.98
N ARG A 234 -7.77 -19.80 -19.43
CA ARG A 234 -6.98 -20.85 -20.10
C ARG A 234 -7.84 -22.07 -20.45
N SER A 235 -8.78 -22.46 -19.59
CA SER A 235 -9.65 -23.63 -19.83
C SER A 235 -10.58 -23.44 -21.04
N ALA A 236 -10.94 -22.20 -21.35
CA ALA A 236 -11.73 -21.84 -22.52
C ALA A 236 -10.87 -21.33 -23.70
N GLY A 237 -9.53 -21.43 -23.62
CA GLY A 237 -8.61 -20.91 -24.63
C GLY A 237 -8.64 -19.38 -24.79
N ARG A 238 -9.16 -18.64 -23.80
CA ARG A 238 -9.27 -17.18 -23.84
C ARG A 238 -8.04 -16.53 -23.22
N LEU A 239 -7.27 -15.88 -24.07
CA LEU A 239 -6.15 -15.00 -23.71
C LEU A 239 -6.55 -13.52 -23.86
N VAL A 240 -5.61 -12.60 -23.60
CA VAL A 240 -5.89 -11.16 -23.56
C VAL A 240 -4.91 -10.34 -24.40
N LYS A 241 -5.30 -9.10 -24.72
CA LYS A 241 -4.43 -8.03 -25.23
C LYS A 241 -4.70 -6.76 -24.43
N CYS A 242 -3.66 -6.01 -24.10
CA CYS A 242 -3.75 -4.75 -23.36
C CYS A 242 -3.92 -3.56 -24.31
N GLY A 243 -5.14 -3.41 -24.83
CA GLY A 243 -5.51 -2.35 -25.79
C GLY A 243 -5.30 -2.74 -27.25
N HIS A 244 -5.51 -1.78 -28.15
CA HIS A 244 -5.51 -1.96 -29.61
C HIS A 244 -4.35 -1.26 -30.34
N ARG A 245 -3.36 -0.77 -29.58
CA ARG A 245 -2.21 -0.03 -30.12
C ARG A 245 -0.96 -0.85 -29.86
N GLU A 246 0.02 -0.69 -30.76
CA GLU A 246 1.34 -1.29 -30.61
C GLU A 246 1.99 -0.84 -29.29
N LEU A 247 2.48 -1.80 -28.52
CA LEU A 247 3.25 -1.55 -27.30
C LEU A 247 4.74 -1.69 -27.58
N ARG A 248 5.55 -0.77 -27.05
CA ARG A 248 7.00 -0.68 -27.29
C ARG A 248 7.76 -0.48 -25.98
N GLY A 249 9.08 -0.71 -26.03
CA GLY A 249 9.99 -0.60 -24.89
C GLY A 249 10.10 -1.90 -24.09
N ASP A 250 10.98 -1.89 -23.08
CA ASP A 250 11.33 -3.11 -22.32
C ASP A 250 10.57 -3.26 -20.99
N PHE A 251 9.77 -2.25 -20.63
CA PHE A 251 8.91 -2.33 -19.45
C PHE A 251 7.72 -3.27 -19.68
N VAL A 252 7.13 -3.25 -20.88
CA VAL A 252 6.15 -4.26 -21.29
C VAL A 252 6.83 -5.60 -21.53
N ALA A 253 6.11 -6.69 -21.31
CA ALA A 253 6.69 -8.02 -21.50
C ALA A 253 6.98 -8.29 -22.99
N PRO A 254 7.97 -9.13 -23.33
CA PRO A 254 8.36 -9.40 -24.70
C PRO A 254 7.22 -9.80 -25.63
N GLU A 255 6.32 -10.66 -25.14
CA GLU A 255 5.12 -11.14 -25.84
C GLU A 255 4.04 -10.07 -26.05
N GLN A 256 4.17 -8.90 -25.42
CA GLN A 256 3.30 -7.75 -25.66
C GLN A 256 3.79 -6.89 -26.84
N ARG A 257 5.00 -7.12 -27.32
CA ARG A 257 5.59 -6.38 -28.45
C ARG A 257 5.23 -7.04 -29.78
N TRP A 258 5.19 -6.24 -30.83
CA TRP A 258 4.90 -6.72 -32.17
C TRP A 258 5.94 -7.75 -32.64
N PRO A 259 5.55 -9.01 -32.94
CA PRO A 259 6.52 -10.08 -33.14
C PRO A 259 7.01 -10.24 -34.58
N TYR A 260 6.43 -9.52 -35.55
CA TYR A 260 6.70 -9.74 -36.98
C TYR A 260 7.78 -8.82 -37.57
N GLY A 261 8.50 -8.08 -36.72
CA GLY A 261 9.56 -7.15 -37.15
C GLY A 261 9.05 -5.85 -37.77
N GLU A 262 9.97 -4.98 -38.19
CA GLU A 262 9.65 -3.63 -38.71
C GLU A 262 9.09 -3.64 -40.14
N GLU A 263 9.32 -4.71 -40.90
CA GLU A 263 8.86 -4.84 -42.29
C GLU A 263 7.34 -5.04 -42.40
N VAL A 264 6.72 -5.58 -41.36
CA VAL A 264 5.27 -5.80 -41.30
C VAL A 264 4.64 -4.72 -40.41
N PRO A 265 3.81 -3.82 -40.96
CA PRO A 265 3.11 -2.82 -40.15
C PRO A 265 2.25 -3.46 -39.06
N PHE A 266 2.13 -2.78 -37.92
CA PHE A 266 1.28 -3.26 -36.82
C PHE A 266 -0.19 -3.35 -37.26
N HIS A 267 -0.78 -4.52 -37.03
CA HIS A 267 -2.22 -4.76 -37.14
C HIS A 267 -2.70 -5.50 -35.90
N ASP A 268 -3.66 -4.93 -35.17
CA ASP A 268 -4.16 -5.48 -33.91
C ASP A 268 -4.72 -6.90 -34.07
N ASP A 269 -5.37 -7.20 -35.19
CA ASP A 269 -5.93 -8.53 -35.49
C ASP A 269 -4.86 -9.63 -35.64
N LEU A 270 -3.62 -9.24 -35.96
CA LEU A 270 -2.49 -10.15 -36.11
C LEU A 270 -1.66 -10.29 -34.83
N MET A 271 -1.88 -9.40 -33.85
CA MET A 271 -1.16 -9.42 -32.58
C MET A 271 -1.55 -10.68 -31.78
N PRO A 272 -0.60 -11.59 -31.48
CA PRO A 272 -0.90 -12.75 -30.66
C PRO A 272 -1.32 -12.32 -29.25
N PRO A 273 -2.36 -12.94 -28.68
CA PRO A 273 -2.77 -12.63 -27.31
C PRO A 273 -1.83 -13.31 -26.30
N TYR A 274 -1.81 -12.79 -25.09
CA TYR A 274 -0.95 -13.20 -23.98
C TYR A 274 -1.76 -13.38 -22.69
N ASP A 275 -1.11 -13.62 -21.56
CA ASP A 275 -1.74 -13.96 -20.28
C ASP A 275 -1.22 -13.11 -19.11
N GLU A 276 -1.52 -13.52 -17.87
CA GLU A 276 -1.17 -12.78 -16.66
C GLU A 276 0.34 -12.69 -16.37
N LYS A 277 1.16 -13.45 -17.09
CA LYS A 277 2.62 -13.42 -16.95
C LYS A 277 3.23 -12.09 -17.40
N THR A 278 2.47 -11.25 -18.12
CA THR A 278 2.86 -9.88 -18.40
C THR A 278 2.95 -9.02 -17.15
N ASP A 279 2.13 -9.29 -16.13
CA ASP A 279 2.23 -8.59 -14.84
C ASP A 279 3.50 -9.02 -14.10
N ILE A 280 3.81 -10.31 -14.13
CA ILE A 280 5.00 -10.89 -13.47
C ILE A 280 6.29 -10.26 -14.01
N TRP A 281 6.37 -10.06 -15.33
CA TRP A 281 7.50 -9.40 -15.98
C TRP A 281 7.84 -8.03 -15.37
N LYS A 282 6.82 -7.28 -14.93
CA LYS A 282 6.95 -5.89 -14.47
C LYS A 282 7.28 -5.77 -12.97
N ILE A 283 7.11 -6.86 -12.21
CA ILE A 283 7.28 -6.83 -10.75
C ILE A 283 8.70 -6.39 -10.33
N PRO A 284 9.80 -6.84 -10.95
CA PRO A 284 11.14 -6.40 -10.58
C PRO A 284 11.33 -4.89 -10.68
N ASP A 285 10.86 -4.25 -11.75
CA ASP A 285 10.99 -2.81 -11.96
C ASP A 285 10.23 -2.00 -10.91
N VAL A 286 8.97 -2.38 -10.65
CA VAL A 286 8.14 -1.75 -9.61
C VAL A 286 8.73 -1.97 -8.22
N THR A 287 9.24 -3.17 -7.94
CA THR A 287 9.92 -3.48 -6.67
C THR A 287 11.19 -2.64 -6.51
N ASN A 288 11.99 -2.50 -7.56
CA ASN A 288 13.21 -1.70 -7.52
C ASN A 288 12.92 -0.22 -7.26
N PHE A 289 11.84 0.32 -7.83
CA PHE A 289 11.35 1.66 -7.50
C PHE A 289 11.01 1.79 -6.01
N PHE A 290 10.26 0.82 -5.45
CA PHE A 290 9.93 0.86 -4.01
C PHE A 290 11.15 0.79 -3.12
N LEU A 291 12.11 -0.09 -3.41
CA LEU A 291 13.34 -0.23 -2.63
C LEU A 291 14.19 1.04 -2.68
N GLY A 292 14.26 1.72 -3.83
CA GLY A 292 15.04 2.96 -3.96
C GLY A 292 16.50 2.79 -3.54
N HIS A 293 17.11 3.85 -3.03
CA HIS A 293 18.53 3.87 -2.65
C HIS A 293 18.70 4.24 -1.17
N VAL A 294 18.06 3.48 -0.28
CA VAL A 294 18.27 3.61 1.17
C VAL A 294 19.19 2.51 1.70
N GLU A 295 19.79 2.72 2.87
CA GLU A 295 20.61 1.72 3.54
C GLU A 295 19.85 0.38 3.67
N GLY A 296 20.50 -0.71 3.24
CA GLY A 296 19.93 -2.06 3.19
C GLY A 296 19.21 -2.43 1.89
N SER A 297 18.92 -1.50 0.99
CA SER A 297 18.19 -1.80 -0.25
C SER A 297 18.94 -2.77 -1.16
N ASP A 298 20.26 -2.62 -1.28
CA ASP A 298 21.06 -3.48 -2.15
C ASP A 298 21.20 -4.91 -1.59
N ILE A 299 21.14 -5.05 -0.26
CA ILE A 299 21.07 -6.36 0.39
C ILE A 299 19.74 -7.03 0.03
N VAL A 300 18.62 -6.31 0.10
CA VAL A 300 17.31 -6.83 -0.32
C VAL A 300 17.35 -7.24 -1.80
N ARG A 301 17.92 -6.40 -2.69
CA ARG A 301 18.06 -6.74 -4.12
C ARG A 301 18.88 -8.00 -4.35
N LEU A 302 19.97 -8.17 -3.61
CA LEU A 302 20.79 -9.38 -3.69
C LEU A 302 19.98 -10.64 -3.38
N HIS A 303 19.18 -10.62 -2.32
CA HIS A 303 18.32 -11.76 -1.97
C HIS A 303 17.15 -11.99 -2.93
N LEU A 304 16.72 -10.96 -3.66
CA LEU A 304 15.65 -11.05 -4.66
C LEU A 304 16.17 -11.31 -6.08
N PHE A 305 17.49 -11.37 -6.29
CA PHE A 305 18.10 -11.44 -7.61
C PHE A 305 17.57 -12.63 -8.44
N ASP A 306 17.60 -13.84 -7.90
CA ASP A 306 17.20 -15.04 -8.64
C ASP A 306 15.71 -15.01 -9.02
N ILE A 307 14.84 -14.59 -8.10
CA ILE A 307 13.40 -14.52 -8.37
C ILE A 307 13.08 -13.39 -9.36
N HIS A 308 13.80 -12.26 -9.31
CA HIS A 308 13.67 -11.18 -10.30
C HIS A 308 14.16 -11.60 -11.68
N ALA A 309 15.27 -12.34 -11.75
CA ALA A 309 15.76 -12.93 -13.00
C ALA A 309 14.75 -13.92 -13.58
N ALA A 310 14.10 -14.74 -12.75
CA ALA A 310 13.05 -15.65 -13.19
C ALA A 310 11.80 -14.91 -13.74
N CYS A 311 11.46 -13.73 -13.19
CA CYS A 311 10.39 -12.88 -13.72
C CYS A 311 10.71 -12.32 -15.12
N LYS A 312 12.00 -12.17 -15.44
CA LYS A 312 12.50 -11.63 -16.70
C LYS A 312 12.85 -12.70 -17.74
N LYS A 313 12.33 -13.93 -17.58
CA LYS A 313 12.42 -14.96 -18.62
C LYS A 313 11.59 -14.56 -19.85
N GLU A 314 12.17 -14.71 -21.03
CA GLU A 314 11.50 -14.41 -22.30
C GLU A 314 10.26 -15.30 -22.47
N ASP A 315 10.38 -16.61 -22.23
CA ASP A 315 9.24 -17.52 -22.21
C ASP A 315 8.33 -17.24 -20.99
N PRO A 316 7.07 -16.82 -21.19
CA PRO A 316 6.14 -16.55 -20.10
C PRO A 316 5.87 -17.77 -19.21
N ALA A 317 5.97 -18.99 -19.76
CA ALA A 317 5.71 -20.23 -19.02
C ALA A 317 6.81 -20.53 -17.98
N GLU A 318 8.03 -20.02 -18.18
CA GLU A 318 9.14 -20.16 -17.23
C GLU A 318 9.09 -19.15 -16.08
N ARG A 319 8.26 -18.11 -16.20
CA ARG A 319 8.13 -17.10 -15.13
C ARG A 319 7.37 -17.69 -13.94
N PRO A 320 7.72 -17.32 -12.70
CA PRO A 320 7.00 -17.76 -11.51
C PRO A 320 5.55 -17.25 -11.48
N SER A 321 4.71 -17.81 -10.63
CA SER A 321 3.42 -17.26 -10.25
C SER A 321 3.59 -16.10 -9.25
N ALA A 322 2.60 -15.20 -9.19
CA ALA A 322 2.59 -14.14 -8.18
C ALA A 322 2.61 -14.69 -6.73
N GLN A 323 2.10 -15.91 -6.51
CA GLN A 323 2.16 -16.58 -5.22
C GLN A 323 3.59 -16.97 -4.84
N GLU A 324 4.35 -17.58 -5.76
CA GLU A 324 5.77 -17.96 -5.52
C GLU A 324 6.66 -16.74 -5.25
N LEU A 325 6.42 -15.64 -5.97
CA LEU A 325 7.06 -14.35 -5.68
C LEU A 325 6.74 -13.87 -4.27
N LEU A 326 5.46 -13.85 -3.91
CA LEU A 326 5.00 -13.37 -2.61
C LEU A 326 5.62 -14.16 -1.45
N ASP A 327 5.69 -15.48 -1.60
CA ASP A 327 6.29 -16.37 -0.61
C ASP A 327 7.80 -16.13 -0.50
N THR A 328 8.48 -15.88 -1.62
CA THR A 328 9.89 -15.51 -1.64
C THR A 328 10.14 -14.17 -0.94
N TYR A 329 9.35 -13.13 -1.24
CA TYR A 329 9.51 -11.81 -0.62
C TYR A 329 9.31 -11.87 0.91
N ARG A 330 8.30 -12.62 1.38
CA ARG A 330 8.06 -12.81 2.81
C ARG A 330 9.18 -13.59 3.50
N LYS A 331 9.75 -14.60 2.81
CA LYS A 331 10.92 -15.33 3.30
C LYS A 331 12.13 -14.40 3.45
N VAL A 332 12.41 -13.57 2.43
CA VAL A 332 13.51 -12.58 2.47
C VAL A 332 13.30 -11.57 3.59
N LEU A 333 12.10 -11.01 3.74
CA LEU A 333 11.77 -10.10 4.85
C LEU A 333 12.04 -10.75 6.21
N THR A 334 11.57 -11.98 6.41
CA THR A 334 11.75 -12.71 7.67
C THR A 334 13.22 -12.99 7.95
N LEU A 335 13.99 -13.36 6.93
CA LEU A 335 15.43 -13.62 7.03
C LEU A 335 16.19 -12.36 7.44
N LEU A 336 15.97 -11.24 6.76
CA LEU A 336 16.68 -9.99 7.02
C LEU A 336 16.33 -9.38 8.39
N ILE A 337 15.09 -9.53 8.85
CA ILE A 337 14.70 -9.13 10.22
C ILE A 337 15.48 -9.93 11.27
N ARG A 338 15.65 -11.24 11.06
CA ARG A 338 16.39 -12.10 11.99
C ARG A 338 17.87 -11.75 12.03
N GLU A 339 18.48 -11.49 10.88
CA GLU A 339 19.89 -11.08 10.79
C GLU A 339 20.12 -9.72 11.45
N ALA A 340 19.22 -8.75 11.25
CA ALA A 340 19.30 -7.45 11.91
C ALA A 340 19.14 -7.55 13.45
N ALA A 341 18.43 -8.55 13.95
CA ALA A 341 18.23 -8.80 15.38
C ALA A 341 19.40 -9.54 16.06
N MET A 342 20.39 -10.04 15.30
CA MET A 342 21.55 -10.79 15.80
C MET A 342 22.86 -10.06 15.45
N PRO A 343 23.29 -9.04 16.22
CA PRO A 343 24.45 -8.22 15.88
C PRO A 343 25.82 -8.94 16.01
N GLY A 344 25.86 -10.20 16.45
CA GLY A 344 27.06 -10.86 16.96
C GLY A 344 27.81 -11.82 16.02
N THR A 345 27.55 -11.84 14.72
CA THR A 345 28.23 -12.78 13.78
C THR A 345 28.90 -12.09 12.58
N ARG A 346 29.18 -10.78 12.71
CA ARG A 346 29.89 -9.98 11.70
C ARG A 346 31.36 -9.73 12.03
N GLU A 347 31.99 -10.63 12.77
CA GLU A 347 33.44 -10.79 12.78
C GLU A 347 33.76 -12.18 12.22
N MET A 348 34.57 -12.21 11.15
CA MET A 348 35.01 -13.37 10.35
C MET A 348 34.27 -13.55 9.02
N LEU A 349 34.62 -12.71 8.05
CA LEU A 349 35.03 -13.13 6.70
C LEU A 349 35.96 -12.07 6.11
#